data_AF-A0A2A4ITD5-F1
#
_entry.id   AF-A0A2A4ITD5-F1
#
_cell.length_a   1.000
_cell.length_b   1.000
_cell.length_c   1.000
_cell.angle_alpha   90.00
_cell.angle_beta   90.00
_cell.angle_gamma   90.00
#
_symmetry.space_group_name_H-M   'P 1'
#
loop_
_entity.id
_entity.type
_entity.pdbx_description
1 polymer ?
#
loop_
_entity_poly.entity_id
_entity_poly.type
_entity_poly.pdbx_seq_one_letter_code
_entity_poly.pdbx_strand_id
1 'polypeptide(L)'
;MKLLWTADLKMNTVHVRDVCRAIWCLGTRPDTNRAVYNVVDEADSTQGSLAELVADIFKINHDYYGTAISTLAKNDIASVAEEANDKHLTAWADVCRKYSLQHTPLEPSAGAELLLNRQLCLDGSKVRQLLPLDVPRPTVENLKEVLEDYASMNLFPKELLL
;
A
#
# COMPACT_ATOMS: atom_id res chain seq x y z
N MET A 1 -12.62 -9.32 -0.73
CA MET A 1 -12.50 -7.95 -0.20
C MET A 1 -13.44 -7.02 -0.97
N LYS A 2 -14.12 -6.08 -0.31
CA LYS A 2 -14.87 -5.02 -1.01
C LYS A 2 -14.19 -3.67 -0.84
N LEU A 3 -13.95 -2.99 -1.95
CA LEU A 3 -13.24 -1.72 -2.02
C LEU A 3 -14.22 -0.56 -2.20
N LEU A 4 -13.95 0.59 -1.57
CA LEU A 4 -14.91 1.69 -1.50
C LEU A 4 -15.06 2.44 -2.82
N TRP A 5 -13.94 2.66 -3.53
CA TRP A 5 -13.89 3.40 -4.79
C TRP A 5 -13.74 2.45 -5.96
N THR A 6 -13.78 2.96 -7.18
CA THR A 6 -13.68 2.17 -8.40
C THR A 6 -12.25 1.71 -8.70
N ALA A 7 -12.11 0.76 -9.63
CA ALA A 7 -10.82 0.17 -10.02
C ALA A 7 -9.81 1.17 -10.59
N ASP A 8 -10.28 2.30 -11.11
CA ASP A 8 -9.50 3.34 -11.79
C ASP A 8 -8.92 4.41 -10.85
N LEU A 9 -9.24 4.38 -9.54
CA LEU A 9 -8.65 5.30 -8.57
C LEU A 9 -7.12 5.16 -8.55
N LYS A 10 -6.40 6.23 -8.89
CA LYS A 10 -4.94 6.28 -8.97
C LYS A 10 -4.30 6.23 -7.60
N MET A 11 -3.35 5.31 -7.46
CA MET A 11 -2.62 4.98 -6.24
C MET A 11 -1.16 4.75 -6.59
N ASN A 12 -0.43 5.81 -6.92
CA ASN A 12 0.99 5.71 -7.21
C ASN A 12 1.79 5.11 -6.04
N THR A 13 2.73 4.23 -6.37
CA THR A 13 3.55 3.46 -5.43
C THR A 13 5.04 3.67 -5.70
N VAL A 14 5.89 3.21 -4.79
CA VAL A 14 7.31 3.02 -5.03
C VAL A 14 7.88 1.98 -4.08
N HIS A 15 8.83 1.19 -4.55
CA HIS A 15 9.51 0.20 -3.72
C HIS A 15 10.52 0.87 -2.77
N VAL A 16 10.63 0.40 -1.53
CA VAL A 16 11.54 0.96 -0.50
C VAL A 16 13.00 0.97 -0.96
N ARG A 17 13.42 -0.03 -1.75
CA ARG A 17 14.76 -0.08 -2.35
C ARG A 17 15.04 1.15 -3.21
N ASP A 18 14.09 1.56 -4.04
CA ASP A 18 14.26 2.73 -4.90
C ASP A 18 14.15 4.03 -4.13
N VAL A 19 13.36 4.08 -3.05
CA VAL A 19 13.37 5.21 -2.10
C VAL A 19 14.77 5.38 -1.49
N CYS A 20 15.36 4.30 -0.96
CA CYS A 20 16.70 4.35 -0.37
C CYS A 20 17.78 4.74 -1.39
N ARG A 21 17.73 4.18 -2.60
CA ARG A 21 18.65 4.52 -3.70
C ARG A 21 18.50 5.99 -4.10
N ALA A 22 17.26 6.50 -4.17
CA ALA A 22 17.00 7.91 -4.47
C ALA A 22 17.55 8.83 -3.38
N ILE A 23 17.33 8.52 -2.10
CA ILE A 23 17.89 9.29 -0.97
C ILE A 23 19.41 9.35 -1.07
N TRP A 24 20.07 8.21 -1.30
CA TRP A 24 21.52 8.16 -1.43
C TRP A 24 22.02 8.94 -2.65
N CYS A 25 21.40 8.74 -3.82
CA CYS A 25 21.73 9.44 -5.06
C CYS A 25 21.61 10.96 -4.90
N LEU A 26 20.49 11.44 -4.35
CA LEU A 26 20.22 12.87 -4.19
C LEU A 26 21.03 13.50 -3.05
N GLY A 27 21.32 12.74 -1.98
CA GLY A 27 22.07 13.24 -0.82
C GLY A 27 23.57 13.36 -1.05
N THR A 28 24.11 12.67 -2.06
CA THR A 28 25.55 12.66 -2.39
C THR A 28 25.94 13.58 -3.54
N ARG A 29 24.97 14.38 -4.04
CA ARG A 29 25.11 15.19 -5.24
C ARG A 29 24.90 16.69 -4.93
N PRO A 30 25.88 17.56 -5.19
CA PRO A 30 25.70 19.00 -4.96
C PRO A 30 24.65 19.64 -5.88
N ASP A 31 24.49 19.12 -7.10
CA ASP A 31 23.55 19.61 -8.12
C ASP A 31 22.08 19.30 -7.80
N THR A 32 21.81 18.44 -6.82
CA THR A 32 20.46 18.08 -6.39
C THR A 32 20.00 18.84 -5.14
N ASN A 33 20.85 19.68 -4.57
CA ASN A 33 20.54 20.45 -3.36
C ASN A 33 19.40 21.46 -3.57
N ARG A 34 18.63 21.72 -2.49
CA ARG A 34 17.53 22.71 -2.44
C ARG A 34 16.46 22.50 -3.52
N ALA A 35 16.21 21.24 -3.85
CA ALA A 35 15.22 20.84 -4.84
C ALA A 35 14.29 19.77 -4.28
N VAL A 36 13.04 19.77 -4.75
CA VAL A 36 12.05 18.73 -4.45
C VAL A 36 12.06 17.69 -5.56
N TYR A 37 11.89 16.43 -5.16
CA TYR A 37 11.89 15.25 -6.01
C TYR A 37 10.76 14.32 -5.55
N ASN A 38 9.84 13.98 -6.44
CA ASN A 38 8.92 12.88 -6.19
C ASN A 38 9.63 11.58 -6.54
N VAL A 39 9.51 10.58 -5.67
CA VAL A 39 10.02 9.23 -5.90
C VAL A 39 8.82 8.33 -6.08
N VAL A 40 8.61 7.88 -7.31
CA VAL A 40 7.43 7.11 -7.74
C VAL A 40 7.87 6.11 -8.81
N ASP A 41 7.26 4.92 -8.81
CA ASP A 41 7.47 3.91 -9.83
C ASP A 41 6.82 4.30 -11.19
N GLU A 42 6.93 3.40 -12.17
CA GLU A 42 6.45 3.61 -13.55
C GLU A 42 5.15 2.84 -13.83
N ALA A 43 4.53 2.24 -12.81
CA ALA A 43 3.37 1.38 -13.01
C ALA A 43 2.07 2.14 -13.29
N ASP A 44 1.99 3.41 -12.85
CA ASP A 44 0.76 4.20 -12.87
C ASP A 44 -0.42 3.46 -12.19
N SER A 45 -0.08 2.80 -11.08
CA SER A 45 -0.92 1.90 -10.29
C SER A 45 -2.28 2.52 -9.95
N THR A 46 -3.30 1.67 -9.96
CA THR A 46 -4.65 1.99 -9.50
C THR A 46 -5.07 1.08 -8.35
N GLN A 47 -6.16 1.43 -7.68
CA GLN A 47 -6.76 0.59 -6.66
C GLN A 47 -7.07 -0.81 -7.20
N GLY A 48 -7.52 -0.92 -8.45
CA GLY A 48 -7.76 -2.20 -9.12
C GLY A 48 -6.48 -2.99 -9.35
N SER A 49 -5.45 -2.39 -9.95
CA SER A 49 -4.20 -3.12 -10.22
C SER A 49 -3.52 -3.60 -8.94
N LEU A 50 -3.55 -2.81 -7.86
CA LEU A 50 -3.01 -3.21 -6.56
C LEU A 50 -3.88 -4.29 -5.88
N ALA A 51 -5.22 -4.17 -5.99
CA ALA A 51 -6.12 -5.18 -5.46
C ALA A 51 -5.98 -6.53 -6.14
N GLU A 52 -5.69 -6.57 -7.45
CA GLU A 52 -5.38 -7.79 -8.19
C GLU A 52 -4.14 -8.49 -7.64
N LEU A 53 -3.06 -7.76 -7.36
CA LEU A 53 -1.85 -8.32 -6.76
C LEU A 53 -2.13 -8.93 -5.38
N VAL A 54 -2.85 -8.22 -4.51
CA VAL A 54 -3.22 -8.71 -3.17
C VAL A 54 -4.17 -9.91 -3.26
N ALA A 55 -5.13 -9.86 -4.17
CA ALA A 55 -6.08 -10.94 -4.42
C ALA A 55 -5.36 -12.22 -4.88
N ASP A 56 -4.35 -12.09 -5.74
CA ASP A 56 -3.56 -13.23 -6.21
C ASP A 56 -2.68 -13.84 -5.11
N ILE A 57 -2.15 -13.03 -4.20
CA ILE A 57 -1.38 -13.53 -3.04
C ILE A 57 -2.26 -14.40 -2.14
N PHE A 58 -3.41 -13.88 -1.72
CA PHE A 58 -4.26 -14.54 -0.72
C PHE A 58 -5.36 -15.43 -1.32
N LYS A 59 -5.42 -15.55 -2.66
CA LYS A 59 -6.44 -16.30 -3.40
C LYS A 59 -7.87 -15.89 -3.00
N ILE A 60 -8.09 -14.59 -2.85
CA ILE A 60 -9.39 -14.01 -2.49
C ILE A 60 -9.99 -13.26 -3.68
N ASN A 61 -11.32 -13.23 -3.75
CA ASN A 61 -12.01 -12.35 -4.70
C ASN A 61 -12.01 -10.90 -4.20
N HIS A 62 -11.98 -9.94 -5.11
CA HIS A 62 -12.22 -8.53 -4.80
C HIS A 62 -13.40 -7.97 -5.62
N ASP A 63 -14.09 -7.00 -5.06
CA ASP A 63 -15.25 -6.32 -5.67
C ASP A 63 -15.34 -4.88 -5.15
N TYR A 64 -16.26 -4.08 -5.68
CA TYR A 64 -16.40 -2.66 -5.37
C TYR A 64 -17.79 -2.35 -4.78
N TYR A 65 -17.83 -1.49 -3.77
CA TYR A 65 -19.10 -0.89 -3.35
C TYR A 65 -19.59 -0.01 -4.50
N GLY A 66 -20.73 -0.34 -5.11
CA GLY A 66 -21.25 0.40 -6.25
C GLY A 66 -21.40 1.91 -5.96
N THR A 67 -21.45 2.72 -7.01
CA THR A 67 -21.36 4.19 -6.95
C THR A 67 -22.32 4.87 -5.95
N ALA A 68 -23.51 4.31 -5.72
CA ALA A 68 -24.47 4.81 -4.74
C ALA A 68 -23.96 4.69 -3.29
N ILE A 69 -23.42 3.53 -2.91
CA ILE A 69 -22.87 3.28 -1.56
C ILE A 69 -21.62 4.14 -1.37
N SER A 70 -20.74 4.20 -2.37
CA SER A 70 -19.55 5.05 -2.31
C SER A 70 -19.90 6.53 -2.14
N THR A 71 -21.01 7.00 -2.73
CA THR A 71 -21.45 8.39 -2.60
C THR A 71 -22.00 8.69 -1.22
N LEU A 72 -22.75 7.78 -0.60
CA LEU A 72 -23.20 7.92 0.78
C LEU A 72 -22.02 7.93 1.76
N ALA A 73 -21.03 7.06 1.54
CA ALA A 73 -19.81 7.01 2.33
C ALA A 73 -18.98 8.32 2.27
N LYS A 74 -19.07 9.11 1.20
CA LYS A 74 -18.39 10.41 1.12
C LYS A 74 -18.85 11.40 2.19
N ASN A 75 -20.10 11.30 2.64
CA ASN A 75 -20.66 12.25 3.60
C ASN A 75 -20.20 11.99 5.03
N ASP A 76 -19.72 10.77 5.32
CA ASP A 76 -19.18 10.40 6.63
C ASP A 76 -18.08 9.35 6.49
N ILE A 77 -16.99 9.76 5.83
CA ILE A 77 -15.84 8.86 5.63
C ILE A 77 -15.16 8.48 6.95
N ALA A 78 -15.32 9.32 7.98
CA ALA A 78 -14.79 9.06 9.32
C ALA A 78 -15.49 7.86 9.95
N SER A 79 -16.83 7.81 9.92
CA SER A 79 -17.59 6.66 10.42
C SER A 79 -17.30 5.39 9.62
N VAL A 80 -17.16 5.49 8.29
CA VAL A 80 -16.78 4.35 7.44
C VAL A 80 -15.39 3.81 7.81
N ALA A 81 -14.43 4.71 8.08
CA ALA A 81 -13.09 4.33 8.53
C ALA A 81 -13.14 3.64 9.90
N GLU A 82 -13.90 4.20 10.85
CA GLU A 82 -14.08 3.64 12.20
C GLU A 82 -14.67 2.21 12.13
N GLU A 83 -15.76 2.02 11.39
CA GLU A 83 -16.39 0.70 11.25
C GLU A 83 -15.46 -0.33 10.59
N ALA A 84 -14.68 0.09 9.57
CA ALA A 84 -13.70 -0.78 8.93
C ALA A 84 -12.55 -1.13 9.89
N ASN A 85 -12.04 -0.14 10.61
CA ASN A 85 -10.95 -0.30 11.58
C ASN A 85 -11.37 -1.24 12.72
N ASP A 86 -12.58 -1.11 13.29
CA ASP A 86 -13.07 -1.98 14.36
C ASP A 86 -13.10 -3.47 13.95
N LYS A 87 -13.58 -3.74 12.72
CA LYS A 87 -13.61 -5.10 12.16
C LYS A 87 -12.20 -5.64 11.92
N HIS A 88 -11.32 -4.84 11.33
CA HIS A 88 -9.96 -5.26 11.01
C HIS A 88 -9.09 -5.44 12.26
N LEU A 89 -9.19 -4.55 13.25
CA LEU A 89 -8.50 -4.64 14.53
C LEU A 89 -8.90 -5.92 15.28
N THR A 90 -10.20 -6.21 15.33
CA THR A 90 -10.70 -7.43 15.96
C THR A 90 -10.17 -8.69 15.27
N ALA A 91 -10.28 -8.75 13.93
CA ALA A 91 -9.77 -9.88 13.16
C ALA A 91 -8.25 -10.06 13.31
N TRP A 92 -7.49 -8.96 13.32
CA TRP A 92 -6.05 -8.98 13.53
C TRP A 92 -5.68 -9.45 14.93
N ALA A 93 -6.38 -8.99 15.97
CA ALA A 93 -6.15 -9.46 17.34
C ALA A 93 -6.38 -10.98 17.48
N ASP A 94 -7.38 -11.52 16.78
CA ASP A 94 -7.63 -12.96 16.74
C ASP A 94 -6.53 -13.73 15.99
N VAL A 95 -6.02 -13.18 14.88
CA VAL A 95 -4.85 -13.73 14.17
C VAL A 95 -3.62 -13.73 15.07
N CYS A 96 -3.32 -12.61 15.74
CA CYS A 96 -2.20 -12.51 16.68
C CYS A 96 -2.31 -13.54 17.81
N ARG A 97 -3.52 -13.73 18.39
CA ARG A 97 -3.75 -14.73 19.43
C ARG A 97 -3.57 -16.15 18.90
N LYS A 98 -4.11 -16.45 17.71
CA LYS A 98 -4.05 -17.78 17.09
C LYS A 98 -2.62 -18.20 16.77
N TYR A 99 -1.81 -17.29 16.24
CA TYR A 99 -0.43 -17.58 15.82
C TYR A 99 0.62 -17.11 16.82
N SER A 100 0.21 -16.75 18.05
CA SER A 100 1.10 -16.32 19.14
C SER A 100 2.04 -15.16 18.77
N LEU A 101 1.54 -14.17 18.03
CA LEU A 101 2.27 -12.94 17.71
C LEU A 101 2.22 -11.97 18.90
N GLN A 102 3.16 -12.11 19.83
CA GLN A 102 3.13 -11.34 21.09
C GLN A 102 3.45 -9.85 20.91
N HIS A 103 4.24 -9.47 19.90
CA HIS A 103 4.77 -8.11 19.74
C HIS A 103 4.88 -7.65 18.27
N THR A 104 3.77 -7.61 17.53
CA THR A 104 3.77 -7.08 16.16
C THR A 104 3.60 -5.56 16.14
N PRO A 105 4.44 -4.82 15.37
CA PRO A 105 4.24 -3.38 15.14
C PRO A 105 3.21 -3.12 14.03
N LEU A 106 2.64 -4.18 13.43
CA LEU A 106 1.64 -4.04 12.38
C LEU A 106 0.31 -3.55 12.96
N GLU A 107 -0.11 -2.38 12.51
CA GLU A 107 -1.34 -1.70 12.88
C GLU A 107 -2.32 -1.80 11.70
N PRO A 108 -3.42 -2.58 11.81
CA PRO A 108 -4.34 -2.87 10.70
C PRO A 108 -5.40 -1.77 10.50
N SER A 109 -5.25 -0.62 11.16
CA SER A 109 -6.12 0.55 10.98
C SER A 109 -5.60 1.50 9.90
N ALA A 110 -6.52 2.20 9.25
CA ALA A 110 -6.22 3.25 8.29
C ALA A 110 -6.87 4.57 8.72
N GLY A 111 -6.16 5.67 8.52
CA GLY A 111 -6.73 7.01 8.66
C GLY A 111 -7.79 7.27 7.61
N ALA A 112 -8.83 8.02 7.98
CA ALA A 112 -9.96 8.31 7.09
C ALA A 112 -9.55 9.06 5.81
N GLU A 113 -8.43 9.80 5.86
CA GLU A 113 -7.83 10.49 4.73
C GLU A 113 -7.36 9.55 3.61
N LEU A 114 -6.94 8.32 3.96
CA LEU A 114 -6.52 7.30 3.01
C LEU A 114 -7.72 6.68 2.28
N LEU A 115 -8.91 6.78 2.86
CA LEU A 115 -10.16 6.33 2.27
C LEU A 115 -10.84 7.40 1.42
N LEU A 116 -10.24 8.58 1.24
CA LEU A 116 -10.82 9.60 0.37
C LEU A 116 -10.70 9.22 -1.10
N ASN A 117 -11.69 9.63 -1.90
CA ASN A 117 -11.65 9.48 -3.36
C ASN A 117 -10.71 10.53 -4.00
N ARG A 118 -9.41 10.46 -3.71
CA ARG A 118 -8.38 11.37 -4.22
C ARG A 118 -7.40 10.62 -5.12
N GLN A 119 -7.24 11.10 -6.34
CA GLN A 119 -6.30 10.57 -7.31
C GLN A 119 -4.86 10.92 -6.87
N LEU A 120 -4.07 9.93 -6.49
CA LEU A 120 -2.64 10.13 -6.19
C LEU A 120 -1.82 9.93 -7.46
N CYS A 121 -1.47 11.04 -8.09
CA CYS A 121 -0.67 11.09 -9.31
C CYS A 121 0.58 11.95 -9.10
N LEU A 122 1.76 11.34 -9.20
CA LEU A 122 3.06 11.98 -8.98
C LEU A 122 3.89 11.93 -10.26
N ASP A 123 4.63 13.01 -10.54
CA ASP A 123 5.63 13.02 -11.60
C ASP A 123 7.03 12.75 -11.03
N GLY A 124 7.57 11.56 -11.34
CA GLY A 124 8.93 11.14 -11.01
C GLY A 124 10.00 11.47 -12.06
N SER A 125 9.66 12.21 -13.13
CA SER A 125 10.55 12.47 -14.27
C SER A 125 11.91 13.00 -13.85
N LYS A 126 11.95 13.88 -12.85
CA LYS A 126 13.16 14.51 -12.33
C LYS A 126 14.14 13.52 -11.68
N VAL A 127 13.66 12.53 -10.93
CA VAL A 127 14.51 11.50 -10.31
C VAL A 127 15.00 10.52 -11.37
N ARG A 128 14.15 10.13 -12.31
CA ARG A 128 14.48 9.16 -13.37
C ARG A 128 15.62 9.61 -14.28
N GLN A 129 15.83 10.92 -14.44
CA GLN A 129 16.99 11.46 -15.16
C GLN A 129 18.34 11.17 -14.47
N LEU A 130 18.31 10.96 -13.15
CA LEU A 130 19.50 10.76 -12.33
C LEU A 130 19.70 9.30 -11.91
N LEU A 131 18.59 8.57 -11.74
CA LEU A 131 18.57 7.23 -11.17
C LEU A 131 17.50 6.37 -11.86
N PRO A 132 17.90 5.39 -12.68
CA PRO A 132 17.00 4.33 -13.13
C PRO A 132 16.49 3.49 -11.94
N LEU A 133 15.20 3.15 -11.95
CA LEU A 133 14.57 2.34 -10.90
C LEU A 133 14.98 0.87 -11.02
N ASP A 134 15.24 0.23 -9.88
CA ASP A 134 15.46 -1.22 -9.83
C ASP A 134 14.11 -1.96 -9.87
N VAL A 135 13.05 -1.38 -9.30
CA VAL A 135 11.69 -1.93 -9.25
C VAL A 135 10.72 -0.94 -9.90
N PRO A 136 10.62 -0.94 -11.24
CA PRO A 136 9.81 0.03 -11.97
C PRO A 136 8.29 -0.20 -11.79
N ARG A 137 7.88 -1.37 -11.31
CA ARG A 137 6.46 -1.74 -11.14
C ARG A 137 6.31 -2.72 -9.98
N PRO A 138 5.25 -2.64 -9.16
CA PRO A 138 4.99 -3.64 -8.14
C PRO A 138 4.59 -4.96 -8.78
N THR A 139 5.06 -6.06 -8.18
CA THR A 139 4.72 -7.43 -8.58
C THR A 139 4.23 -8.23 -7.37
N VAL A 140 3.64 -9.39 -7.61
CA VAL A 140 3.26 -10.32 -6.53
C VAL A 140 4.49 -10.69 -5.70
N GLU A 141 5.62 -10.91 -6.35
CA GLU A 141 6.89 -11.25 -5.73
C GLU A 141 7.39 -10.13 -4.82
N ASN A 142 7.30 -8.85 -5.25
CA ASN A 142 7.71 -7.73 -4.39
C ASN A 142 6.83 -7.58 -3.15
N LEU A 143 5.52 -7.82 -3.27
CA LEU A 143 4.62 -7.77 -2.10
C LEU A 143 4.87 -8.96 -1.18
N LYS A 144 5.13 -10.16 -1.74
CA LYS A 144 5.50 -11.35 -0.96
C LYS A 144 6.82 -11.18 -0.24
N GLU A 145 7.83 -10.58 -0.87
CA GLU A 145 9.12 -10.24 -0.25
C GLU A 145 8.90 -9.46 1.07
N VAL A 146 8.06 -8.42 1.03
CA VAL A 146 7.71 -7.65 2.24
C VAL A 146 7.02 -8.54 3.29
N LEU A 147 6.03 -9.34 2.88
CA LEU A 147 5.33 -10.22 3.83
C LEU A 147 6.26 -11.29 4.44
N GLU A 148 7.16 -11.86 3.64
CA GLU A 148 8.16 -12.84 4.06
C GLU A 148 9.16 -12.23 5.03
N ASP A 149 9.58 -10.98 4.84
CA ASP A 149 10.43 -10.24 5.79
C ASP A 149 9.75 -10.12 7.16
N TYR A 150 8.49 -9.65 7.19
CA TYR A 150 7.72 -9.56 8.45
C TYR A 150 7.51 -10.93 9.09
N ALA A 151 7.24 -11.95 8.28
CA ALA A 151 7.04 -13.29 8.78
C ALA A 151 8.34 -13.89 9.34
N SER A 152 9.49 -13.64 8.70
CA SER A 152 10.81 -14.08 9.19
C SER A 152 11.13 -13.56 10.59
N MET A 153 10.63 -12.35 10.91
CA MET A 153 10.78 -11.68 12.21
C MET A 153 9.68 -12.05 13.22
N ASN A 154 8.78 -12.99 12.89
CA ASN A 154 7.62 -13.35 13.71
C ASN A 154 6.66 -12.17 13.98
N LEU A 155 6.55 -11.25 13.01
CA LEU A 155 5.66 -10.08 13.06
C LEU A 155 4.39 -10.27 12.20
N PHE A 156 4.39 -11.29 11.34
CA PHE A 156 3.25 -11.73 10.52
C PHE A 156 3.20 -13.29 10.52
N PRO A 157 2.02 -13.92 10.46
CA PRO A 157 1.95 -15.38 10.45
C PRO A 157 2.48 -15.97 9.15
N LYS A 158 3.51 -16.82 9.23
CA LYS A 158 4.08 -17.53 8.06
C LYS A 158 3.05 -18.45 7.40
N GLU A 159 2.12 -18.98 8.18
CA GLU A 159 1.06 -19.89 7.74
C GLU A 159 0.07 -19.22 6.79
N LEU A 160 -0.01 -17.89 6.76
CA LEU A 160 -0.85 -17.14 5.83
C LEU A 160 -0.15 -16.86 4.49
N LEU A 161 1.11 -17.27 4.32
CA LEU A 161 1.89 -17.14 3.08
C LEU A 161 2.03 -18.46 2.31
N LEU A 162 1.56 -19.57 2.90
CA LEU A 162 1.58 -20.92 2.33
C LEU A 162 0.32 -21.18 1.50
#